data_AF-A0A8X6UUG0-F1
#
_entry.id   AF-A0A8X6UUG0-F1
#
_cell.length_a   1.000
_cell.length_b   1.000
_cell.length_c   1.000
_cell.angle_alpha   90.00
_cell.angle_beta   90.00
_cell.angle_gamma   90.00
#
_symmetry.space_group_name_H-M   'P 1'
#
loop_
_entity.id
_entity.type
_entity.pdbx_description
1 polymer ?
#
loop_
_entity_poly.entity_id
_entity_poly.type
_entity_poly.pdbx_seq_one_letter_code
_entity_poly.pdbx_strand_id
1 'polypeptide(L)'
;MLDAKSVKLKKIDEDILELMIETNCTQEAYNIEFEAIKGYTEKMIAWQVRVKNIMKTDALGQKDNHSLVTSSSSSLSLPKIQFQQFSGELTDWLRDSTTSSREFMKMRALMMETSSSTLSRQQLQNPGPGI
;
A
#
# COMPACT_ATOMS: atom_id res chain seq x y z
N MET A 1 -6.91 -12.99 28.87
CA MET A 1 -5.75 -13.90 29.05
C MET A 1 -4.47 -13.34 28.43
N LEU A 2 -4.53 -12.73 27.23
CA LEU A 2 -3.34 -12.14 26.59
C LEU A 2 -2.76 -10.96 27.38
N ASP A 3 -3.61 -10.08 27.91
CA ASP A 3 -3.18 -8.87 28.63
C ASP A 3 -2.40 -9.21 29.91
N ALA A 4 -2.87 -10.19 30.69
CA ALA A 4 -2.16 -10.65 31.88
C ALA A 4 -0.78 -11.25 31.56
N LYS A 5 -0.62 -11.92 30.40
CA LYS A 5 0.67 -12.42 29.95
C LYS A 5 1.58 -11.27 29.46
N SER A 6 1.02 -10.26 28.80
CA SER A 6 1.76 -9.07 28.37
C SER A 6 2.30 -8.27 29.55
N VAL A 7 1.52 -8.10 30.63
CA VAL A 7 1.98 -7.45 31.86
C VAL A 7 3.13 -8.22 32.51
N LYS A 8 3.03 -9.55 32.59
CA LYS A 8 4.12 -10.38 33.13
C LYS A 8 5.40 -10.28 32.30
N LEU A 9 5.27 -10.25 30.96
CA LEU A 9 6.43 -10.14 30.08
C LEU A 9 7.13 -8.80 30.25
N LYS A 10 6.37 -7.69 30.29
CA LYS A 10 6.94 -6.36 30.56
C LYS A 10 7.73 -6.30 31.86
N LYS A 11 7.20 -6.91 32.92
CA LYS A 11 7.91 -6.97 34.20
C LYS A 11 9.23 -7.73 34.08
N ILE A 12 9.25 -8.85 33.36
CA ILE A 12 10.49 -9.62 33.12
C ILE A 12 11.48 -8.78 32.31
N ASP A 13 11.02 -8.07 31.29
CA ASP A 13 11.85 -7.18 30.48
C ASP A 13 12.48 -6.07 31.33
N GLU A 14 11.71 -5.48 32.25
CA GLU A 14 12.19 -4.50 33.23
C GLU A 14 13.23 -5.10 34.18
N ASP A 15 12.94 -6.27 34.77
CA ASP A 15 13.84 -6.98 35.68
C ASP A 15 15.19 -7.33 34.99
N ILE A 16 15.18 -7.68 33.70
CA ILE A 16 16.39 -7.94 32.90
C ILE A 16 17.23 -6.67 32.75
N LEU A 17 16.60 -5.55 32.37
CA LEU A 17 17.31 -4.28 32.18
C LEU A 17 17.89 -3.76 33.50
N GLU A 18 17.18 -3.93 34.62
CA GLU A 18 17.67 -3.59 35.95
C GLU A 18 18.88 -4.46 36.33
N LEU A 19 18.80 -5.78 36.14
CA LEU A 19 19.92 -6.69 36.39
C LEU A 19 21.16 -6.33 35.54
N MET A 20 20.96 -5.90 34.29
CA MET A 20 22.05 -5.46 33.42
C MET A 20 22.75 -4.19 33.93
N ILE A 21 22.00 -3.30 34.58
CA ILE A 21 22.56 -2.11 35.26
C ILE A 21 23.32 -2.55 36.51
N GLU A 22 22.73 -3.40 37.36
CA GLU A 22 23.36 -3.91 38.59
C GLU A 22 24.67 -4.65 38.33
N THR A 23 24.74 -5.38 37.21
CA THR A 23 25.93 -6.15 36.81
C THR A 23 26.98 -5.33 36.07
N ASN A 24 26.80 -4.02 35.93
CA ASN A 24 27.67 -3.12 35.17
C ASN A 24 27.97 -3.63 33.75
N CYS A 25 26.93 -4.09 33.03
CA CYS A 25 27.11 -4.48 31.63
C CYS A 25 27.58 -3.29 30.77
N THR A 26 28.15 -3.57 29.60
CA THR A 26 28.54 -2.50 28.67
C THR A 26 27.30 -1.77 28.15
N GLN A 27 27.42 -0.45 27.95
CA GLN A 27 26.34 0.35 27.36
C GLN A 27 25.86 -0.23 26.02
N GLU A 28 26.78 -0.80 25.23
CA GLU A 28 26.44 -1.45 23.96
C GLU A 28 25.52 -2.67 24.18
N ALA A 29 25.85 -3.54 25.13
CA ALA A 29 25.02 -4.70 25.45
C ALA A 29 23.63 -4.27 25.95
N TYR A 30 23.57 -3.26 26.82
CA TYR A 30 22.31 -2.69 27.28
C TYR A 30 21.45 -2.17 26.12
N ASN A 31 22.03 -1.40 25.21
CA ASN A 31 21.31 -0.82 24.07
C ASN A 31 20.76 -1.91 23.14
N ILE A 32 21.53 -2.97 22.90
CA ILE A 32 21.10 -4.11 22.09
C ILE A 32 19.87 -4.78 22.72
N GLU A 33 19.91 -5.05 24.02
CA GLU A 33 18.80 -5.69 24.72
C GLU A 33 17.57 -4.78 24.77
N PHE A 34 17.77 -3.49 25.05
CA PHE A 34 16.70 -2.50 25.07
C PHE A 34 15.96 -2.40 23.73
N GLU A 35 16.69 -2.32 22.61
CA GLU A 35 16.07 -2.28 21.28
C GLU A 35 15.42 -3.62 20.91
N ALA A 36 15.96 -4.76 21.37
CA ALA A 36 15.33 -6.06 21.20
C ALA A 36 13.95 -6.13 21.91
N ILE A 37 13.89 -5.76 23.18
CA ILE A 37 12.65 -5.68 23.99
C ILE A 37 11.61 -4.79 23.31
N LYS A 38 12.03 -3.61 22.86
CA LYS A 38 11.16 -2.67 22.12
C LYS A 38 10.64 -3.29 20.83
N GLY A 39 11.51 -3.92 20.04
CA GLY A 39 11.11 -4.59 18.79
C GLY A 39 10.13 -5.74 19.01
N TYR A 40 10.27 -6.52 20.09
CA TYR A 40 9.29 -7.55 20.44
C TYR A 40 7.94 -6.96 20.87
N THR A 41 7.97 -5.86 21.63
CA THR A 41 6.76 -5.14 22.06
C THR A 41 5.96 -4.64 20.85
N GLU A 42 6.63 -4.01 19.88
CA GLU A 42 6.00 -3.52 18.65
C GLU A 42 5.36 -4.66 17.84
N LYS A 43 6.08 -5.79 17.68
CA LYS A 43 5.54 -6.99 17.02
C LYS A 43 4.30 -7.50 17.74
N MET A 44 4.31 -7.58 19.08
CA MET A 44 3.16 -8.03 19.85
C MET A 44 1.95 -7.11 19.63
N ILE A 45 2.13 -5.80 19.61
CA ILE A 45 1.06 -4.83 19.32
C ILE A 45 0.50 -5.06 17.91
N ALA A 46 1.36 -5.21 16.91
CA ALA A 46 0.95 -5.47 15.54
C ALA A 46 0.10 -6.76 15.44
N TRP A 47 0.50 -7.83 16.12
CA TRP A 47 -0.27 -9.07 16.21
C TRP A 47 -1.60 -8.89 16.92
N GLN A 48 -1.65 -8.16 18.03
CA GLN A 48 -2.91 -7.88 18.73
C GLN A 48 -3.89 -7.11 17.85
N VAL A 49 -3.41 -6.11 17.11
CA VAL A 49 -4.23 -5.36 16.15
C VAL A 49 -4.75 -6.29 15.05
N ARG A 50 -3.87 -7.13 14.47
CA ARG A 50 -4.26 -8.08 13.43
C ARG A 50 -5.32 -9.07 13.92
N VAL A 51 -5.14 -9.66 15.11
CA VAL A 51 -6.11 -10.58 15.71
C VAL A 51 -7.44 -9.87 15.95
N LYS A 52 -7.44 -8.66 16.52
CA LYS A 52 -8.66 -7.87 16.71
C LYS A 52 -9.38 -7.60 15.39
N ASN A 53 -8.65 -7.27 14.33
CA ASN A 53 -9.24 -7.03 13.02
C ASN A 53 -9.83 -8.31 12.41
N ILE A 54 -9.13 -9.43 12.50
CA ILE A 54 -9.64 -10.74 12.04
C ILE A 54 -10.90 -11.12 12.82
N MET A 55 -10.88 -10.98 14.15
CA MET A 55 -12.06 -11.29 14.97
C MET A 55 -13.23 -10.35 14.70
N LYS A 56 -12.98 -9.08 14.38
CA LYS A 56 -14.03 -8.16 13.93
C LYS A 56 -14.60 -8.56 12.58
N THR A 57 -13.77 -8.97 11.61
CA THR A 57 -14.24 -9.45 10.32
C THR A 57 -15.01 -10.77 10.43
N ASP A 58 -14.61 -11.65 11.34
CA ASP A 58 -15.27 -12.94 11.58
C ASP A 58 -16.59 -12.76 12.35
N ALA A 59 -16.64 -11.83 13.31
CA ALA A 59 -17.90 -11.37 13.93
C ALA A 59 -18.83 -10.63 12.95
N LEU A 60 -18.29 -10.11 11.85
CA LEU A 60 -19.04 -9.56 10.71
C LEU A 60 -19.36 -10.62 9.64
N GLY A 61 -18.92 -11.87 9.83
CA GLY A 61 -19.15 -13.00 8.93
C GLY A 61 -20.57 -13.56 8.97
N GLN A 62 -21.60 -12.71 8.91
CA GLN A 62 -22.96 -13.12 8.50
C GLN A 62 -23.87 -11.92 8.17
N LYS A 63 -23.34 -10.83 7.63
CA LYS A 63 -24.17 -10.01 6.74
C LYS A 63 -23.62 -10.17 5.36
N ASP A 64 -24.33 -11.00 4.61
CA ASP A 64 -24.30 -11.04 3.16
C ASP A 64 -23.96 -9.66 2.61
N ASN A 65 -23.08 -9.65 1.62
CA ASN A 65 -22.82 -8.51 0.76
C ASN A 65 -24.04 -8.14 -0.11
N HIS A 66 -25.26 -8.33 0.40
CA HIS A 66 -26.53 -7.98 -0.20
C HIS A 66 -27.52 -7.64 0.92
N SER A 67 -28.23 -6.52 0.79
CA SER A 67 -29.27 -6.01 1.69
C SER A 67 -28.78 -5.08 2.81
N LEU A 68 -28.76 -3.78 2.50
CA LEU A 68 -29.73 -2.80 3.03
C LEU A 68 -29.08 -1.42 3.19
N VAL A 69 -28.81 -0.74 2.06
CA VAL A 69 -28.90 0.71 2.02
C VAL A 69 -30.36 1.04 1.75
N THR A 70 -31.15 1.17 2.80
CA THR A 70 -32.46 1.83 2.71
C THR A 70 -32.30 3.31 3.00
N SER A 71 -32.50 4.08 1.92
CA SER A 71 -33.24 5.34 1.92
C SER A 71 -32.50 6.63 2.29
N SER A 72 -31.71 7.13 1.34
CA SER A 72 -31.89 8.51 0.87
C SER A 72 -31.59 8.57 -0.62
N SER A 73 -32.58 9.00 -1.38
CA SER A 73 -32.62 9.01 -2.84
C SER A 73 -31.49 9.82 -3.49
N SER A 74 -30.54 9.13 -4.10
CA SER A 74 -29.93 9.56 -5.37
C SER A 74 -29.47 8.30 -6.09
N SER A 75 -30.04 8.04 -7.27
CA SER A 75 -29.72 6.88 -8.09
C SER A 75 -28.33 7.04 -8.70
N LEU A 76 -27.28 6.82 -7.92
CA LEU A 76 -25.94 6.60 -8.45
C LEU A 76 -25.88 5.14 -8.92
N SER A 77 -26.36 4.89 -10.13
CA SER A 77 -26.09 3.62 -10.81
C SER A 77 -24.64 3.62 -11.26
N LEU A 78 -23.85 2.69 -10.75
CA LEU A 78 -22.52 2.42 -11.30
C LEU A 78 -22.67 2.06 -12.79
N PRO A 79 -21.85 2.62 -13.69
CA PRO A 79 -21.86 2.20 -15.08
C PRO A 79 -21.56 0.71 -15.13
N LYS A 80 -22.40 -0.02 -15.88
CA LYS A 80 -22.33 -1.48 -15.99
C LYS A 80 -21.04 -1.82 -16.74
N ILE A 81 -19.98 -2.17 -16.01
CA ILE A 81 -18.73 -2.63 -16.60
C ILE A 81 -19.02 -4.02 -17.19
N GLN A 82 -19.10 -4.10 -18.52
CA GLN A 82 -19.12 -5.38 -19.21
C GLN A 82 -17.69 -5.90 -19.26
N PHE A 83 -17.40 -6.93 -18.48
CA PHE A 83 -16.16 -7.67 -18.66
C PHE A 83 -16.26 -8.40 -19.99
N GLN A 84 -15.42 -8.02 -20.95
CA GLN A 84 -15.26 -8.76 -22.18
C GLN A 84 -14.75 -10.15 -21.82
N GLN A 85 -15.60 -11.18 -22.01
CA GLN A 85 -15.16 -12.56 -21.85
C GLN A 85 -14.08 -12.83 -22.90
N PHE A 86 -12.84 -12.99 -22.44
CA PHE A 86 -11.73 -13.36 -23.30
C PHE A 86 -11.84 -14.86 -23.55
N SER A 87 -12.15 -15.24 -24.79
CA SER A 87 -12.27 -16.64 -25.23
C SER A 87 -10.95 -17.23 -25.73
N GLY A 88 -9.82 -16.53 -25.53
CA GLY A 88 -8.48 -16.96 -25.94
C GLY A 88 -7.72 -17.66 -24.81
N GLU A 89 -6.64 -18.35 -25.15
CA GLU A 89 -5.78 -19.02 -24.18
C GLU A 89 -5.00 -17.96 -23.36
N LEU A 90 -4.66 -18.25 -22.10
CA LEU A 90 -3.97 -17.30 -21.19
C LEU A 90 -2.68 -16.72 -21.81
N THR A 91 -2.03 -17.50 -22.68
CA THR A 91 -0.85 -17.14 -23.46
C THR A 91 -1.11 -15.99 -24.45
N ASP A 92 -2.30 -15.91 -25.04
CA ASP A 92 -2.72 -14.81 -25.93
C ASP A 92 -2.98 -13.53 -25.14
N TRP A 93 -3.57 -13.63 -23.94
CA TRP A 93 -3.78 -12.47 -23.06
C TRP A 93 -2.45 -11.84 -22.62
N LEU A 94 -1.45 -12.67 -22.28
CA LEU A 94 -0.11 -12.20 -21.93
C LEU A 94 0.60 -11.54 -23.12
N ARG A 95 0.39 -12.06 -24.33
CA ARG A 95 0.91 -11.50 -25.59
C ARG A 95 0.30 -10.12 -25.90
N ASP A 96 -1.00 -9.98 -25.69
CA ASP A 96 -1.70 -8.70 -25.92
C ASP A 96 -1.31 -7.63 -24.90
N SER A 97 -1.09 -8.01 -23.64
CA SER A 97 -0.64 -7.06 -22.60
C SER A 97 0.76 -6.48 -22.89
N THR A 98 1.67 -7.30 -23.42
CA THR A 98 3.01 -6.86 -23.82
C THR A 98 3.01 -6.03 -25.10
N THR A 99 2.09 -6.34 -26.03
CA THR A 99 1.90 -5.58 -27.27
C THR A 99 1.27 -4.22 -26.98
N SER A 100 0.24 -4.17 -26.12
CA SER A 100 -0.42 -2.94 -25.68
C SER A 100 0.58 -1.99 -25.01
N SER A 101 1.43 -2.49 -24.10
CA SER A 101 2.46 -1.67 -23.46
C SER A 101 3.48 -1.09 -24.45
N ARG A 102 3.78 -1.81 -25.55
CA ARG A 102 4.70 -1.33 -26.59
C ARG A 102 4.06 -0.24 -27.44
N GLU A 103 2.79 -0.39 -27.80
CA GLU A 103 2.05 0.63 -28.56
C GLU A 103 1.83 1.91 -27.75
N PHE A 104 1.57 1.80 -26.44
CA PHE A 104 1.53 2.97 -25.55
C PHE A 104 2.88 3.70 -25.48
N MET A 105 4.00 2.99 -25.44
CA MET A 105 5.32 3.62 -25.48
C MET A 105 5.61 4.31 -26.82
N LYS A 106 5.21 3.71 -27.95
CA LYS A 106 5.33 4.33 -29.28
C LYS A 106 4.49 5.61 -29.37
N MET A 107 3.24 5.56 -28.91
CA MET A 107 2.34 6.72 -28.91
C MET A 107 2.89 7.85 -28.03
N ARG A 108 3.48 7.52 -26.87
CA ARG A 108 4.16 8.48 -26.01
C ARG A 108 5.38 9.12 -26.69
N ALA A 109 6.19 8.33 -27.40
CA ALA A 109 7.35 8.83 -28.13
C ALA A 109 6.95 9.79 -29.27
N LEU A 110 5.93 9.42 -30.05
CA LEU A 110 5.34 10.26 -31.10
C LEU A 110 4.76 11.58 -30.55
N MET A 111 4.13 11.54 -29.37
CA MET A 111 3.64 12.77 -28.72
C MET A 111 4.78 13.67 -28.21
N MET A 112 5.94 13.11 -27.89
CA MET A 112 7.13 13.88 -27.50
C MET A 112 7.80 14.55 -28.71
N GLU A 113 7.89 13.85 -29.84
CA GLU A 113 8.44 14.40 -31.09
C GLU A 113 7.55 15.47 -31.72
N THR A 114 6.23 15.27 -31.69
CA THR A 114 5.26 16.29 -32.16
C THR A 114 5.29 17.54 -31.28
N SER A 115 5.44 17.40 -29.96
CA SER A 115 5.60 18.55 -29.05
C SER A 115 6.88 19.35 -29.30
N SER A 116 7.98 18.67 -29.65
CA SER A 116 9.27 19.33 -29.92
C SER A 116 9.29 20.03 -31.28
N SER A 117 8.58 19.49 -32.29
CA SER A 117 8.48 20.08 -33.63
C SER A 117 7.49 21.25 -33.71
N THR A 118 6.42 21.27 -32.91
CA THR A 118 5.52 22.43 -32.82
C THR A 118 6.18 23.64 -32.15
N LEU A 119 7.10 23.41 -31.21
CA LEU A 119 7.85 24.48 -30.54
C LEU A 119 8.84 25.18 -31.50
N SER A 120 9.52 24.41 -32.37
CA SER A 120 10.39 24.98 -33.41
C SER A 120 9.64 25.73 -34.51
N ARG A 121 8.39 25.37 -34.81
CA ARG A 121 7.59 26.07 -35.83
C ARG A 121 7.04 27.41 -35.35
N GLN A 122 6.72 27.56 -34.06
CA GLN A 122 6.24 28.83 -33.48
C GLN A 122 7.34 29.89 -33.33
N GLN A 123 8.62 29.50 -33.27
CA GLN A 123 9.75 30.44 -33.16
C GLN A 123 10.20 31.05 -34.51
N LEU A 124 9.71 30.53 -35.65
CA LEU A 124 10.05 31.04 -36.99
C LEU A 124 8.98 31.98 -37.59
N GLN A 125 7.87 32.25 -36.88
CA GLN A 125 6.74 33.02 -37.43
C GLN A 125 6.65 34.48 -36.94
N ASN A 126 7.62 34.98 -36.17
CA ASN A 126 7.70 36.40 -35.83
C ASN A 126 8.88 37.06 -36.56
N PRO A 127 8.66 37.74 -37.71
CA PRO A 127 9.62 38.76 -38.13
C PRO A 127 9.48 39.91 -37.14
N GLY A 128 10.53 40.17 -36.37
CA GLY A 128 10.57 41.32 -35.46
C GLY A 128 10.33 42.64 -36.21
N PRO A 129 9.71 43.66 -35.59
CA PRO A 129 9.52 44.93 -36.25
C PRO A 129 10.89 45.57 -36.50
N GLY A 130 11.19 45.79 -37.78
CA GLY A 130 12.33 46.58 -38.22
C GLY A 130 12.14 48.06 -37.87
N ILE A 131 13.26 48.64 -37.42
CA ILE A 131 13.70 50.04 -37.40
C ILE A 131 12.63 51.11 -37.61
#